data_AF-A0A8D8VZA4-F1
#
_entry.id   AF-A0A8D8VZA4-F1
#
_cell.length_a   1.000
_cell.length_b   1.000
_cell.length_c   1.000
_cell.angle_alpha   90.00
_cell.angle_beta   90.00
_cell.angle_gamma   90.00
#
_symmetry.space_group_name_H-M   'P 1'
#
loop_
_entity.id
_entity.type
_entity.pdbx_description
1 polymer ?
#
loop_
_entity_poly.entity_id
_entity_poly.type
_entity_poly.pdbx_seq_one_letter_code
_entity_poly.pdbx_strand_id
1 'polypeptide(L)'
;MDGGIHAREWISPATVLYMLQQLVEHPGNFPMLKKVDWLLIPLLNPDGYVYSMTKDRMWRKNRAKPKNAETSQCQGVDLNRNFGVFRRRRQIIDLEPRGASDDPCASNYRGVAPFSEPESRAFRDLILENKSKIKLYISFHSYGNYLMYPWSYKSALANDWKDLHDLATSAQSAIFNVTGTRYKIGSTADIMGLNSGG
;
A
#
# COMPACT_ATOMS: atom_id res chain seq x y z
N MET A 1 -8.88 3.93 -1.98
CA MET A 1 -8.53 2.72 -1.23
C MET A 1 -7.99 1.71 -2.20
N ASP A 2 -6.93 1.01 -1.84
CA ASP A 2 -6.31 0.01 -2.69
C ASP A 2 -6.04 -1.29 -1.94
N GLY A 3 -5.88 -2.36 -2.71
CA GLY A 3 -5.49 -3.66 -2.22
C GLY A 3 -4.58 -4.40 -3.20
N GLY A 4 -4.00 -5.49 -2.71
CA GLY A 4 -3.25 -6.44 -3.52
C GLY A 4 -1.98 -5.88 -4.17
N ILE A 5 -1.32 -4.89 -3.54
CA ILE A 5 0.00 -4.43 -4.01
C ILE A 5 1.08 -5.49 -3.81
N HIS A 6 0.99 -6.30 -2.75
CA HIS A 6 1.77 -7.53 -2.61
C HIS A 6 0.93 -8.73 -3.02
N ALA A 7 1.45 -9.50 -3.97
CA ALA A 7 0.70 -10.57 -4.64
C ALA A 7 0.13 -11.66 -3.70
N ARG A 8 0.92 -12.15 -2.75
CA ARG A 8 0.52 -13.22 -1.80
C ARG A 8 -0.55 -12.83 -0.79
N GLU A 9 -0.85 -11.55 -0.64
CA GLU A 9 -1.73 -11.01 0.41
C GLU A 9 -3.20 -11.08 -0.01
N TRP A 10 -3.70 -12.27 -0.36
CA TRP A 10 -5.00 -12.47 -1.04
C TRP A 10 -6.22 -11.93 -0.32
N ILE A 11 -6.16 -11.76 1.01
CA ILE A 11 -7.25 -11.15 1.76
C ILE A 11 -7.41 -9.66 1.46
N SER A 12 -6.35 -8.98 1.02
CA SER A 12 -6.37 -7.57 0.68
C SER A 12 -7.30 -7.25 -0.50
N PRO A 13 -7.12 -7.84 -1.71
CA PRO A 13 -8.05 -7.62 -2.82
C PRO A 13 -9.47 -8.09 -2.51
N ALA A 14 -9.63 -9.22 -1.80
CA ALA A 14 -10.93 -9.71 -1.37
C ALA A 14 -11.66 -8.71 -0.46
N THR A 15 -10.93 -8.06 0.45
CA THR A 15 -11.48 -7.04 1.34
C THR A 15 -11.94 -5.79 0.59
N VAL A 16 -11.15 -5.32 -0.39
CA VAL A 16 -11.54 -4.14 -1.20
C VAL A 16 -12.78 -4.44 -2.06
N LEU A 17 -12.86 -5.64 -2.65
CA LEU A 17 -14.05 -6.08 -3.37
C LEU A 17 -15.26 -6.22 -2.45
N TYR A 18 -15.07 -6.75 -1.23
CA TYR A 18 -16.13 -6.83 -0.24
C TYR A 18 -16.63 -5.43 0.14
N MET A 19 -15.75 -4.44 0.33
CA MET A 19 -16.18 -3.06 0.58
C MET A 19 -16.98 -2.47 -0.59
N LEU A 20 -16.58 -2.73 -1.84
CA LEU A 20 -17.36 -2.33 -3.00
C LEU A 20 -18.76 -2.95 -2.96
N GLN A 21 -18.84 -4.25 -2.71
CA GLN A 21 -20.11 -4.97 -2.55
C GLN A 21 -20.96 -4.33 -1.43
N GLN A 22 -20.34 -4.03 -0.29
CA GLN A 22 -21.03 -3.40 0.84
C GLN A 22 -21.63 -2.04 0.49
N LEU A 23 -20.96 -1.27 -0.35
CA LEU A 23 -21.40 0.07 -0.77
C LEU A 23 -22.56 0.02 -1.77
N VAL A 24 -22.56 -0.98 -2.68
CA VAL A 24 -23.53 -1.02 -3.80
C VAL A 24 -24.72 -1.96 -3.55
N GLU A 25 -24.59 -2.94 -2.65
CA GLU A 25 -25.64 -3.94 -2.42
C GLU A 25 -26.38 -3.78 -1.07
N HIS A 26 -25.90 -2.95 -0.16
CA HIS A 26 -26.55 -2.75 1.15
C HIS A 26 -27.13 -1.34 1.31
N PRO A 27 -28.47 -1.17 1.24
CA PRO A 27 -29.12 0.14 1.29
C PRO A 27 -28.76 0.99 2.52
N GLY A 28 -28.45 0.36 3.66
CA GLY A 28 -27.99 1.04 4.87
C GLY A 28 -26.70 1.87 4.67
N ASN A 29 -25.88 1.50 3.69
CA ASN A 29 -24.61 2.18 3.38
C ASN A 29 -24.76 3.24 2.28
N PHE A 30 -25.89 3.30 1.56
CA PHE A 30 -26.09 4.26 0.46
C PHE A 30 -25.94 5.73 0.87
N PRO A 31 -26.29 6.16 2.09
CA PRO A 31 -25.99 7.53 2.53
C PRO A 31 -24.50 7.90 2.45
N MET A 32 -23.58 6.93 2.52
CA MET A 32 -22.14 7.18 2.38
C MET A 32 -21.74 7.61 0.97
N LEU A 33 -22.43 7.08 -0.05
CA LEU A 33 -22.20 7.42 -1.46
C LEU A 33 -22.63 8.86 -1.80
N LYS A 34 -23.47 9.49 -0.97
CA LYS A 34 -23.91 10.88 -1.15
C LYS A 34 -22.93 11.91 -0.58
N LYS A 35 -22.03 11.48 0.30
CA LYS A 35 -21.14 12.38 1.05
C LYS A 35 -19.73 12.46 0.48
N VAL A 36 -19.23 11.36 -0.09
CA VAL A 36 -17.88 11.25 -0.61
C VAL A 36 -17.85 10.34 -1.84
N ASP A 37 -16.92 10.62 -2.74
CA ASP A 37 -16.61 9.73 -3.85
C ASP A 37 -15.63 8.64 -3.40
N TRP A 38 -15.91 7.39 -3.81
CA TRP A 38 -15.09 6.23 -3.47
C TRP A 38 -14.25 5.80 -4.67
N LEU A 39 -12.94 6.03 -4.61
CA LEU A 39 -11.97 5.47 -5.56
C LEU A 39 -11.43 4.15 -5.00
N LEU A 40 -11.81 3.03 -5.60
CA LEU A 40 -11.42 1.68 -5.18
C LEU A 40 -10.54 1.02 -6.24
N ILE A 41 -9.38 0.52 -5.83
CA ILE A 41 -8.43 -0.20 -6.69
C ILE A 41 -8.18 -1.57 -6.06
N PRO A 42 -8.98 -2.59 -6.39
CA PRO A 42 -8.91 -3.86 -5.69
C PRO A 42 -7.57 -4.57 -5.84
N LEU A 43 -6.88 -4.35 -6.95
CA LEU A 43 -5.66 -5.09 -7.28
C LEU A 43 -4.63 -4.19 -7.97
N LEU A 44 -3.61 -3.75 -7.21
CA LEU A 44 -2.50 -2.97 -7.75
C LEU A 44 -1.41 -3.79 -8.46
N ASN A 45 -1.29 -5.09 -8.14
CA ASN A 45 -0.28 -5.98 -8.71
C ASN A 45 -0.91 -7.18 -9.41
N PRO A 46 -1.53 -6.98 -10.60
CA PRO A 46 -2.24 -8.05 -11.29
C PRO A 46 -1.32 -9.20 -11.71
N ASP A 47 -0.14 -8.91 -12.25
CA ASP A 47 0.79 -9.94 -12.72
C ASP A 47 1.31 -10.80 -11.57
N GLY A 48 1.71 -10.16 -10.47
CA GLY A 48 2.14 -10.85 -9.27
C GLY A 48 1.03 -11.71 -8.69
N TYR A 49 -0.21 -11.19 -8.64
CA TYR A 49 -1.36 -11.94 -8.13
C TYR A 49 -1.62 -13.21 -8.94
N VAL A 50 -1.68 -13.13 -10.28
CA VAL A 50 -1.81 -14.30 -11.15
C VAL A 50 -0.67 -15.30 -10.93
N TYR A 51 0.56 -14.80 -10.80
CA TYR A 51 1.72 -15.65 -10.51
C TYR A 51 1.59 -16.37 -9.16
N SER A 52 1.03 -15.70 -8.16
CA SER A 52 0.76 -16.32 -6.85
C SER A 52 -0.32 -17.40 -6.89
N MET A 53 -1.26 -17.30 -7.82
CA MET A 53 -2.31 -18.30 -8.01
C MET A 53 -1.84 -19.52 -8.81
N THR A 54 -0.85 -19.34 -9.68
CA THR A 54 -0.52 -20.33 -10.73
C THR A 54 0.87 -20.94 -10.62
N LYS A 55 1.83 -20.27 -9.96
CA LYS A 55 3.24 -20.68 -9.94
C LYS A 55 3.85 -20.69 -8.54
N ASP A 56 3.76 -19.59 -7.81
CA ASP A 56 4.36 -19.47 -6.46
C ASP A 56 3.44 -18.70 -5.52
N ARG A 57 2.73 -19.44 -4.67
CA ARG A 57 1.81 -18.89 -3.68
C ARG A 57 2.40 -17.78 -2.82
N MET A 58 3.70 -17.82 -2.55
CA MET A 58 4.38 -16.87 -1.66
C MET A 58 5.02 -15.69 -2.40
N TRP A 59 4.78 -15.56 -3.71
CA TRP A 59 5.25 -14.44 -4.51
C TRP A 59 4.71 -13.11 -3.98
N ARG A 60 5.58 -12.11 -3.88
CA ARG A 60 5.27 -10.79 -3.27
C ARG A 60 5.32 -9.66 -4.29
N LYS A 61 6.40 -9.60 -5.08
CA LYS A 61 6.77 -8.50 -5.99
C LYS A 61 5.84 -8.43 -7.20
N ASN A 62 6.01 -7.44 -8.07
CA ASN A 62 5.44 -7.52 -9.42
C ASN A 62 6.20 -8.57 -10.29
N ARG A 63 5.96 -8.59 -11.60
CA ARG A 63 6.61 -9.55 -12.53
C ARG A 63 7.50 -8.89 -13.57
N ALA A 64 8.03 -7.71 -13.26
CA ALA A 64 9.01 -7.06 -14.12
C ALA A 64 10.18 -7.98 -14.45
N LYS A 65 10.55 -8.01 -15.73
CA LYS A 65 11.69 -8.79 -16.20
C LYS A 65 12.99 -8.21 -15.63
N PRO A 66 14.04 -9.03 -15.42
CA PRO A 66 15.33 -8.51 -15.01
C PRO A 66 15.82 -7.53 -16.07
N LYS A 67 16.28 -6.34 -15.67
CA LYS A 67 16.77 -5.35 -16.64
C LYS A 67 18.05 -5.79 -17.34
N ASN A 68 18.85 -6.61 -16.68
CA ASN A 68 19.98 -7.29 -17.28
C ASN A 68 19.95 -8.77 -16.86
N ALA A 69 19.58 -9.63 -17.82
CA ALA A 69 19.51 -11.07 -17.62
C ALA A 69 20.89 -11.73 -17.44
N GLU A 70 21.97 -11.04 -17.84
CA GLU A 70 23.35 -11.51 -17.69
C GLU A 70 23.84 -11.33 -16.25
N THR A 71 23.35 -10.32 -15.53
CA THR A 71 23.77 -10.02 -14.15
C THR A 71 22.77 -10.49 -13.10
N SER A 72 21.50 -10.73 -13.47
CA SER A 72 20.51 -11.30 -12.55
C SER A 72 19.38 -12.00 -13.31
N GLN A 73 18.99 -13.18 -12.82
CA GLN A 73 17.78 -13.88 -13.27
C GLN A 73 16.54 -13.52 -12.42
N CYS A 74 16.73 -12.70 -11.38
CA CYS A 74 15.68 -12.39 -10.42
C CYS A 74 14.68 -11.38 -10.99
N GLN A 75 13.40 -11.71 -10.82
CA GLN A 75 12.29 -10.95 -11.38
C GLN A 75 11.56 -10.14 -10.32
N GLY A 76 10.97 -9.05 -10.77
CA GLY A 76 10.04 -8.24 -10.00
C GLY A 76 10.69 -7.25 -9.04
N VAL A 77 9.91 -6.22 -8.73
CA VAL A 77 10.17 -5.15 -7.78
C VAL A 77 9.09 -5.16 -6.71
N ASP A 78 9.49 -4.88 -5.46
CA ASP A 78 8.54 -4.63 -4.38
C ASP A 78 7.90 -3.25 -4.61
N LEU A 79 6.65 -3.27 -5.08
CA LEU A 79 5.91 -2.05 -5.40
C LEU A 79 5.76 -1.12 -4.18
N ASN A 80 5.71 -1.66 -2.96
CA ASN A 80 5.64 -0.87 -1.72
C ASN A 80 7.03 -0.44 -1.20
N ARG A 81 8.05 -0.53 -2.05
CA ARG A 81 9.36 0.13 -1.89
C ARG A 81 9.69 1.03 -3.08
N ASN A 82 8.78 1.13 -4.06
CA ASN A 82 9.02 1.78 -5.35
C ASN A 82 8.43 3.20 -5.42
N PHE A 83 7.79 3.71 -4.37
CA PHE A 83 7.26 5.07 -4.36
C PHE A 83 8.35 6.11 -4.05
N GLY A 84 8.20 7.30 -4.62
CA GLY A 84 9.09 8.44 -4.35
C GLY A 84 8.42 9.51 -3.50
N VAL A 85 9.20 10.18 -2.65
CA VAL A 85 8.69 11.30 -1.83
C VAL A 85 8.85 12.62 -2.60
N PHE A 86 7.75 13.35 -2.78
CA PHE A 86 7.76 14.66 -3.41
C PHE A 86 8.10 15.77 -2.39
N ARG A 87 9.05 16.65 -2.73
CA ARG A 87 9.24 17.95 -2.04
C ARG A 87 8.50 19.07 -2.77
N ARG A 88 8.44 20.26 -2.12
CA ARG A 88 7.74 21.49 -2.58
C ARG A 88 7.97 21.87 -4.06
N ARG A 89 9.05 21.44 -4.71
CA ARG A 89 9.35 21.69 -6.13
C ARG A 89 9.04 20.53 -7.09
N ARG A 90 8.20 19.56 -6.69
CA ARG A 90 7.92 18.31 -7.46
C ARG A 90 9.16 17.45 -7.73
N GLN A 91 10.28 17.73 -7.08
CA GLN A 91 11.45 16.87 -7.12
C GLN A 91 11.12 15.59 -6.35
N ILE A 92 11.28 14.47 -7.03
CA ILE A 92 11.22 13.13 -6.44
C ILE A 92 12.55 12.89 -5.76
N ILE A 93 12.51 12.55 -4.48
CA ILE A 93 13.70 12.12 -3.75
C ILE A 93 13.73 10.61 -3.73
N ASP A 94 14.87 10.08 -4.15
CA ASP A 94 15.23 8.71 -3.85
C ASP A 94 15.81 8.65 -2.43
N LEU A 95 15.08 8.01 -1.53
CA LEU A 95 15.47 7.92 -0.12
C LEU A 95 16.53 6.83 0.04
N GLU A 96 17.39 6.98 1.05
CA GLU A 96 18.24 5.86 1.49
C GLU A 96 17.38 4.61 1.70
N PRO A 97 17.83 3.42 1.27
CA PRO A 97 17.04 2.19 1.24
C PRO A 97 16.85 1.57 2.63
N ARG A 98 16.41 2.35 3.62
CA ARG A 98 16.06 1.84 4.94
C ARG A 98 14.84 0.92 4.78
N GLY A 99 14.97 -0.34 5.19
CA GLY A 99 13.92 -1.35 5.00
C GLY A 99 13.66 -1.76 3.54
N ALA A 100 14.53 -1.37 2.61
CA ALA A 100 14.47 -1.70 1.19
C ALA A 100 15.82 -2.29 0.72
N SER A 101 15.85 -2.93 -0.45
CA SER A 101 17.09 -3.52 -0.99
C SER A 101 17.38 -3.05 -2.41
N ASP A 102 18.67 -2.92 -2.74
CA ASP A 102 19.18 -2.74 -4.10
C ASP A 102 19.47 -4.07 -4.81
N ASP A 103 19.44 -5.20 -4.09
CA ASP A 103 19.59 -6.53 -4.67
C ASP A 103 18.31 -6.96 -5.39
N PRO A 104 18.32 -7.19 -6.72
CA PRO A 104 17.17 -7.65 -7.50
C PRO A 104 16.54 -8.96 -7.00
N CYS A 105 17.30 -9.79 -6.30
CA CYS A 105 16.84 -11.07 -5.74
C CYS A 105 16.13 -10.92 -4.39
N ALA A 106 16.31 -9.79 -3.72
CA ALA A 106 15.64 -9.54 -2.45
C ALA A 106 14.11 -9.40 -2.64
N SER A 107 13.35 -9.88 -1.65
CA SER A 107 11.89 -9.77 -1.65
C SER A 107 11.39 -8.33 -1.48
N ASN A 108 12.23 -7.45 -0.94
CA ASN A 108 12.01 -6.01 -0.76
C ASN A 108 12.86 -5.16 -1.71
N TYR A 109 13.23 -5.71 -2.89
CA TYR A 109 13.95 -4.97 -3.92
C TYR A 109 13.15 -3.74 -4.37
N ARG A 110 13.75 -2.54 -4.26
CA ARG A 110 13.04 -1.26 -4.50
C ARG A 110 12.94 -0.85 -5.97
N GLY A 111 13.59 -1.59 -6.86
CA GLY A 111 13.71 -1.21 -8.27
C GLY A 111 14.86 -0.23 -8.50
N VAL A 112 15.09 0.11 -9.77
CA VAL A 112 16.25 0.92 -10.18
C VAL A 112 16.12 2.42 -9.88
N ALA A 113 14.89 2.87 -9.61
CA ALA A 113 14.55 4.23 -9.27
C ALA A 113 13.10 4.28 -8.72
N PRO A 114 12.72 5.32 -7.97
CA PRO A 114 11.32 5.55 -7.64
C PRO A 114 10.44 5.62 -8.90
N PHE A 115 9.28 4.98 -8.85
CA PHE A 115 8.32 4.85 -9.94
C PHE A 115 8.91 4.19 -11.21
N SER A 116 9.85 3.26 -11.04
CA SER A 116 10.42 2.46 -12.15
C SER A 116 9.43 1.44 -12.71
N GLU A 117 8.39 1.08 -11.96
CA GLU A 117 7.40 0.09 -12.37
C GLU A 117 6.16 0.73 -13.01
N PRO A 118 5.55 0.11 -14.04
CA PRO A 118 4.35 0.64 -14.66
C PRO A 118 3.17 0.74 -13.68
N GLU A 119 3.02 -0.20 -12.76
CA GLU A 119 1.94 -0.21 -11.76
C GLU A 119 2.07 0.98 -10.79
N SER A 120 3.29 1.24 -10.28
CA SER A 120 3.53 2.37 -9.39
C SER A 120 3.40 3.71 -10.10
N ARG A 121 3.77 3.81 -11.38
CA ARG A 121 3.52 5.01 -12.21
C ARG A 121 2.04 5.26 -12.45
N ALA A 122 1.29 4.24 -12.85
CA ALA A 122 -0.14 4.36 -13.09
C ALA A 122 -0.87 4.81 -11.82
N PHE A 123 -0.51 4.23 -10.67
CA PHE A 123 -1.07 4.64 -9.39
C PHE A 123 -0.69 6.08 -9.01
N ARG A 124 0.59 6.47 -9.18
CA ARG A 124 1.04 7.85 -8.98
C ARG A 124 0.23 8.85 -9.80
N ASP A 125 0.07 8.58 -11.09
CA ASP A 125 -0.57 9.49 -12.02
C ASP A 125 -2.04 9.68 -11.64
N LEU A 126 -2.75 8.58 -11.34
CA LEU A 126 -4.12 8.61 -10.82
C LEU A 126 -4.27 9.45 -9.54
N ILE A 127 -3.35 9.29 -8.58
CA ILE A 127 -3.38 10.06 -7.33
C ILE A 127 -3.09 11.54 -7.58
N LEU A 128 -2.11 11.85 -8.45
CA LEU A 128 -1.74 13.23 -8.77
C LEU A 128 -2.85 13.97 -9.53
N GLU A 129 -3.56 13.27 -10.43
CA GLU A 129 -4.74 13.78 -11.13
C GLU A 129 -5.89 14.14 -10.17
N ASN A 130 -6.02 13.37 -9.08
CA ASN A 130 -7.12 13.51 -8.12
C ASN A 130 -6.71 14.18 -6.79
N LYS A 131 -5.47 14.66 -6.67
CA LYS A 131 -4.87 15.10 -5.39
C LYS A 131 -5.65 16.17 -4.63
N SER A 132 -6.38 17.05 -5.32
CA SER A 132 -7.18 18.11 -4.69
C SER A 132 -8.49 17.59 -4.09
N LYS A 133 -8.97 16.45 -4.60
CA LYS A 133 -10.23 15.81 -4.22
C LYS A 133 -10.03 14.73 -3.15
N ILE A 134 -8.89 14.03 -3.16
CA ILE A 134 -8.59 12.97 -2.20
C ILE A 134 -8.46 13.58 -0.79
N LYS A 135 -9.27 13.08 0.15
CA LYS A 135 -9.24 13.47 1.58
C LYS A 135 -8.67 12.40 2.51
N LEU A 136 -8.77 11.14 2.11
CA LEU A 136 -8.28 9.98 2.87
C LEU A 136 -7.76 8.92 1.89
N TYR A 137 -6.64 8.32 2.24
CA TYR A 137 -6.05 7.18 1.54
C TYR A 137 -5.88 6.01 2.52
N ILE A 138 -6.31 4.83 2.11
CA ILE A 138 -6.19 3.59 2.89
C ILE A 138 -5.69 2.51 1.94
N SER A 139 -4.56 1.90 2.29
CA SER A 139 -3.97 0.77 1.57
C SER A 139 -4.06 -0.49 2.43
N PHE A 140 -4.62 -1.56 1.87
CA PHE A 140 -4.86 -2.81 2.59
C PHE A 140 -3.72 -3.79 2.37
N HIS A 141 -3.21 -4.34 3.48
CA HIS A 141 -2.13 -5.31 3.52
C HIS A 141 -2.43 -6.46 4.49
N SER A 142 -1.66 -7.55 4.38
CA SER A 142 -1.68 -8.63 5.37
C SER A 142 -0.30 -9.28 5.56
N TYR A 143 0.01 -9.86 6.72
CA TYR A 143 -0.76 -9.97 7.94
C TYR A 143 -0.12 -9.14 9.07
N GLY A 144 -0.80 -9.02 10.21
CA GLY A 144 -0.23 -8.38 11.40
C GLY A 144 -1.25 -7.73 12.33
N ASN A 145 -2.48 -7.48 11.85
CA ASN A 145 -3.51 -6.74 12.59
C ASN A 145 -2.99 -5.36 13.03
N TYR A 146 -2.55 -4.55 12.07
CA TYR A 146 -2.02 -3.21 12.32
C TYR A 146 -2.88 -2.15 11.63
N LEU A 147 -3.12 -1.03 12.33
CA LEU A 147 -3.60 0.22 11.74
C LEU A 147 -2.45 1.23 11.83
N MET A 148 -1.77 1.41 10.71
CA MET A 148 -0.56 2.24 10.64
C MET A 148 -0.84 3.54 9.94
N TYR A 149 -0.14 4.58 10.36
CA TYR A 149 -0.16 5.90 9.72
C TYR A 149 1.27 6.40 9.49
N PRO A 150 1.47 7.50 8.71
CA PRO A 150 2.79 8.03 8.44
C PRO A 150 3.56 8.46 9.70
N TRP A 151 4.90 8.50 9.65
CA TRP A 151 5.75 8.14 8.52
C TRP A 151 6.32 6.73 8.66
N SER A 152 6.74 6.13 7.54
CA SER A 152 7.52 4.90 7.51
C SER A 152 9.03 5.17 7.33
N TYR A 153 9.38 6.20 6.55
CA TYR A 153 10.78 6.45 6.17
C TYR A 153 11.59 7.29 7.17
N LYS A 154 10.94 7.85 8.20
CA LYS A 154 11.57 8.62 9.27
C LYS A 154 10.82 8.42 10.58
N SER A 155 11.53 8.55 11.70
CA SER A 155 10.96 8.38 13.04
C SER A 155 10.14 9.58 13.52
N ALA A 156 10.34 10.76 12.93
CA ALA A 156 9.54 11.93 13.25
C ALA A 156 8.08 11.71 12.84
N LEU A 157 7.15 12.05 13.73
CA LEU A 157 5.71 11.95 13.47
C LEU A 157 5.25 12.96 12.42
N ALA A 158 4.14 12.67 11.75
CA ALA A 158 3.47 13.63 10.87
C ALA A 158 2.90 14.80 11.69
N ASN A 159 2.67 15.97 11.07
CA ASN A 159 2.20 17.14 11.80
C ASN A 159 0.80 16.92 12.40
N ASP A 160 -0.01 16.11 11.73
CA ASP A 160 -1.38 15.71 12.01
C ASP A 160 -1.46 14.31 12.67
N TRP A 161 -0.36 13.83 13.27
CA TRP A 161 -0.31 12.47 13.83
C TRP A 161 -1.38 12.21 14.91
N LYS A 162 -1.81 13.24 15.66
CA LYS A 162 -2.85 13.11 16.69
C LYS A 162 -4.18 12.76 16.06
N ASP A 163 -4.58 13.49 15.02
CA ASP A 163 -5.83 13.24 14.28
C ASP A 163 -5.81 11.83 13.65
N LEU A 164 -4.66 11.42 13.12
CA LEU A 164 -4.45 10.08 12.57
C LEU A 164 -4.56 8.99 13.66
N HIS A 165 -4.02 9.25 14.85
CA HIS A 165 -4.07 8.33 15.98
C HIS A 165 -5.48 8.19 16.55
N ASP A 166 -6.22 9.29 16.66
CA ASP A 166 -7.62 9.28 17.13
C ASP A 166 -8.54 8.55 16.13
N LEU A 167 -8.31 8.75 14.82
CA LEU A 167 -8.99 7.99 13.77
C LEU A 167 -8.65 6.49 13.86
N ALA A 168 -7.38 6.14 14.02
CA ALA A 168 -6.95 4.75 14.16
C ALA A 168 -7.53 4.08 15.41
N THR A 169 -7.62 4.81 16.53
CA THR A 169 -8.25 4.34 17.78
C THR A 169 -9.74 4.07 17.60
N SER A 170 -10.44 4.97 16.91
CA SER A 170 -11.86 4.79 16.59
C SER A 170 -12.09 3.57 15.70
N ALA A 171 -11.26 3.39 14.67
CA ALA A 171 -11.32 2.24 13.77
C ALA A 171 -10.99 0.92 14.50
N GLN A 172 -9.94 0.90 15.33
CA GLN A 172 -9.57 -0.24 16.17
C GLN A 172 -10.75 -0.66 17.07
N SER A 173 -11.40 0.31 17.72
CA SER A 173 -12.54 0.06 18.61
C SER A 173 -13.74 -0.51 17.84
N ALA A 174 -14.06 0.05 16.67
CA ALA A 174 -15.13 -0.45 15.81
C ALA A 174 -14.89 -1.90 15.36
N ILE A 175 -13.65 -2.23 14.95
CA ILE A 175 -13.27 -3.60 14.56
C ILE A 175 -13.38 -4.55 15.76
N PHE A 176 -12.89 -4.14 16.93
CA PHE A 176 -12.93 -4.96 18.15
C PHE A 176 -14.37 -5.26 18.57
N ASN A 177 -15.26 -4.28 18.52
CA ASN A 177 -16.66 -4.46 18.91
C ASN A 177 -17.42 -5.45 18.03
N VAL A 178 -17.00 -5.65 16.77
CA VAL A 178 -17.64 -6.60 15.84
C VAL A 178 -16.96 -7.97 15.89
N THR A 179 -15.64 -8.01 16.02
CA THR A 179 -14.85 -9.24 15.78
C THR A 179 -14.10 -9.77 16.99
N GLY A 180 -14.00 -8.98 18.07
CA GLY A 180 -13.11 -9.26 19.21
C GLY A 180 -11.61 -9.15 18.89
N THR A 181 -11.23 -8.82 17.65
CA THR A 181 -9.82 -8.76 17.24
C THR A 181 -9.19 -7.43 17.63
N ARG A 182 -8.04 -7.48 18.31
CA ARG A 182 -7.26 -6.29 18.67
C ARG A 182 -6.24 -5.97 17.57
N TYR A 183 -6.20 -4.71 17.15
CA TYR A 183 -5.20 -4.21 16.21
C TYR A 183 -4.16 -3.37 16.94
N LYS A 184 -2.88 -3.41 16.57
CA LYS A 184 -1.88 -2.44 17.06
C LYS A 184 -1.98 -1.16 16.24
N ILE A 185 -1.95 0.00 16.88
CA ILE A 185 -2.03 1.31 16.23
C ILE A 185 -0.73 2.09 16.44
N GLY A 186 -0.31 2.89 15.46
CA GLY A 186 0.92 3.68 15.58
C GLY A 186 1.48 4.15 14.25
N SER A 187 2.55 4.94 14.31
CA SER A 187 3.29 5.28 13.10
C SER A 187 3.94 4.02 12.51
N THR A 188 4.05 3.97 11.18
CA THR A 188 4.64 2.81 10.50
C THR A 188 6.08 2.56 10.96
N ALA A 189 6.87 3.63 11.14
CA ALA A 189 8.24 3.54 11.65
C ALA A 189 8.33 2.93 13.06
N ASP A 190 7.35 3.21 13.93
CA ASP A 190 7.30 2.68 15.29
C ASP A 190 6.86 1.20 15.34
N ILE A 191 5.91 0.81 14.47
CA ILE A 191 5.40 -0.56 14.44
C ILE A 191 6.36 -1.51 13.70
N MET A 192 6.88 -1.09 12.54
CA MET A 192 7.58 -1.96 11.58
C MET A 192 9.05 -1.60 11.37
N GLY A 193 9.56 -0.58 12.08
CA GLY A 193 10.86 0.01 11.80
C GLY A 193 10.87 0.89 10.54
N LEU A 194 12.03 1.47 10.24
CA LEU A 194 12.19 2.39 9.11
C LEU A 194 12.10 1.67 7.77
N ASN A 195 11.14 2.08 6.95
CA ASN A 195 10.89 1.55 5.61
C ASN A 195 10.69 2.70 4.61
N SER A 196 11.50 2.72 3.56
CA SER A 196 11.46 3.71 2.47
C SER A 196 10.61 3.23 1.30
N GLY A 197 10.04 4.18 0.55
CA GLY A 197 9.35 3.91 -0.71
C GLY A 197 7.98 3.24 -0.62
N GLY A 198 7.36 3.28 0.57
CA GLY A 198 5.94 3.00 0.79
C GLY A 198 5.11 4.27 0.96
#